data_AF-A0A7L3MJQ5-F1
#
_entry.id   AF-A0A7L3MJQ5-F1
#
_cell.length_a   1.000
_cell.length_b   1.000
_cell.length_c   1.000
_cell.angle_alpha   90.00
_cell.angle_beta   90.00
_cell.angle_gamma   90.00
#
_symmetry.space_group_name_H-M   'P 1'
#
loop_
_entity.id
_entity.type
_entity.pdbx_description
1 polymer ?
#
loop_
_entity_poly.entity_id
_entity_poly.type
_entity_poly.pdbx_seq_one_letter_code
_entity_poly.pdbx_strand_id
1 'polypeptide(L)'
;LRGLRVGDPTDPKTEVGPLPPGTHPPEGVVKEAQEEGAQVFQAPLPPLPEGGHRFYPPTLISGVAPTSRCLREPAPGPLLVLLPVRGPSEAVAVASALPQTTAAAVWAQDITVALDTADRLPQGLVWLNALDLLDPSGGCAGGAVDTDLDEALREFGCPPWEQPPKVDEPLSPLVTVDDPGDPELAQAVAAARGAAPGWGRLPGASRARVLREASAALRGGHGTPKDGDSDGSLQRALLRWAAHVERAGGAVQEVPGGRALVTRRPLGVMGVAWGWPRPLALELLPAVLALGNCVVVVAPPGGVGPAQQLRK
;
A
#
# COMPACT_ATOMS: atom_id res chain seq x y z
N LEU A 1 -25.44 -18.68 -3.63
CA LEU A 1 -26.20 -17.99 -2.56
C LEU A 1 -27.36 -18.82 -2.00
N ARG A 2 -28.34 -19.28 -2.79
CA ARG A 2 -29.49 -20.07 -2.27
C ARG A 2 -29.13 -21.40 -1.59
N GLY A 3 -27.99 -21.99 -1.92
CA GLY A 3 -27.53 -23.25 -1.34
C GLY A 3 -26.72 -23.09 -0.04
N LEU A 4 -26.46 -21.85 0.41
CA LEU A 4 -25.68 -21.61 1.62
C LEU A 4 -26.48 -22.01 2.87
N ARG A 5 -25.87 -22.79 3.76
CA ARG A 5 -26.48 -23.21 5.03
C ARG A 5 -26.21 -22.18 6.11
N VAL A 6 -27.20 -21.34 6.38
CA VAL A 6 -27.19 -20.38 7.50
C VAL A 6 -27.69 -21.08 8.76
N GLY A 7 -26.98 -20.99 9.88
CA GLY A 7 -27.37 -21.73 11.08
C GLY A 7 -26.42 -21.61 12.25
N ASP A 8 -26.55 -22.54 13.20
CA ASP A 8 -25.74 -22.61 14.42
C ASP A 8 -24.24 -22.70 14.05
N PRO A 9 -23.37 -21.78 14.54
CA PRO A 9 -21.95 -21.81 14.24
C PRO A 9 -21.23 -23.05 14.80
N THR A 10 -21.85 -23.80 15.72
CA THR A 10 -21.32 -25.07 16.25
C THR A 10 -21.66 -26.29 15.39
N ASP A 11 -22.62 -26.17 14.45
CA ASP A 11 -22.90 -27.24 13.48
C ASP A 11 -21.83 -27.22 12.37
N PRO A 12 -21.05 -28.30 12.17
CA PRO A 12 -20.03 -28.36 11.13
C PRO A 12 -20.57 -28.25 9.70
N LYS A 13 -21.89 -28.36 9.50
CA LYS A 13 -22.53 -28.14 8.20
C LYS A 13 -22.85 -26.67 7.96
N THR A 14 -22.86 -25.81 8.96
CA THR A 14 -23.14 -24.38 8.80
C THR A 14 -22.03 -23.72 8.00
N GLU A 15 -22.42 -22.95 6.99
CA GLU A 15 -21.52 -22.18 6.12
C GLU A 15 -21.56 -20.68 6.44
N VAL A 16 -22.67 -20.20 7.01
CA VAL A 16 -22.85 -18.79 7.39
C VAL A 16 -23.40 -18.72 8.81
N GLY A 17 -22.57 -18.21 9.72
CA GLY A 17 -22.94 -18.01 11.12
C GLY A 17 -23.66 -16.68 11.38
N PRO A 18 -23.97 -16.38 12.65
CA PRO A 18 -24.54 -15.10 13.04
C PRO A 18 -23.53 -13.97 12.91
N LEU A 19 -24.03 -12.73 12.83
CA LEU A 19 -23.21 -11.54 12.98
C LEU A 19 -22.55 -11.50 14.36
N PRO A 20 -21.30 -11.01 14.47
CA PRO A 20 -20.64 -10.85 15.76
C PRO A 20 -21.46 -9.96 16.70
N PRO A 21 -21.46 -10.23 18.02
CA PRO A 21 -22.14 -9.38 18.99
C PRO A 21 -21.68 -7.91 18.89
N GLY A 22 -22.63 -6.97 18.96
CA GLY A 22 -22.34 -5.53 18.86
C GLY A 22 -22.21 -4.98 17.43
N THR A 23 -22.23 -5.84 16.41
CA THR A 23 -22.16 -5.42 15.01
C THR A 23 -23.45 -4.70 14.58
N HIS A 24 -23.31 -3.50 14.02
CA HIS A 24 -24.44 -2.81 13.38
C HIS A 24 -24.84 -3.56 12.10
N PRO A 25 -26.12 -3.92 11.93
CA PRO A 25 -26.55 -4.67 10.77
C PRO A 25 -26.47 -3.82 9.49
N PRO A 26 -26.22 -4.44 8.33
CA PRO A 26 -26.04 -3.71 7.08
C PRO A 26 -27.36 -3.25 6.44
N GLU A 27 -28.52 -3.44 7.09
CA GLU A 27 -29.85 -3.10 6.53
C GLU A 27 -29.92 -1.68 5.97
N GLY A 28 -29.35 -0.69 6.66
CA GLY A 28 -29.38 0.70 6.22
C GLY A 28 -28.70 0.90 4.87
N VAL A 29 -27.51 0.31 4.69
CA VAL A 29 -26.72 0.40 3.45
C VAL A 29 -27.41 -0.37 2.31
N VAL A 30 -27.99 -1.54 2.61
CA VAL A 30 -28.73 -2.34 1.63
C VAL A 30 -29.99 -1.61 1.15
N LYS A 31 -30.73 -1.00 2.08
CA LYS A 31 -31.95 -0.24 1.77
C LYS A 31 -31.63 1.01 0.95
N GLU A 32 -30.60 1.76 1.33
CA GLU A 32 -30.13 2.93 0.59
C GLU A 32 -29.74 2.56 -0.84
N ALA A 33 -28.95 1.49 -1.03
CA ALA A 33 -28.59 1.01 -2.37
C ALA A 33 -29.84 0.63 -3.20
N GLN A 34 -30.85 0.01 -2.58
CA GLN A 34 -32.10 -0.32 -3.25
C GLN A 34 -32.90 0.94 -3.65
N GLU A 35 -32.95 1.96 -2.79
CA GLU A 35 -33.58 3.26 -3.07
C GLU A 35 -32.85 4.01 -4.20
N GLU A 36 -31.53 3.85 -4.33
CA GLU A 36 -30.72 4.35 -5.45
C GLU A 36 -30.93 3.58 -6.76
N GLY A 37 -31.73 2.50 -6.76
CA GLY A 37 -32.06 1.70 -7.93
C GLY A 37 -31.22 0.43 -8.11
N ALA A 38 -30.39 0.06 -7.12
CA ALA A 38 -29.66 -1.20 -7.17
C ALA A 38 -30.61 -2.41 -7.03
N GLN A 39 -30.23 -3.51 -7.67
CA GLN A 39 -30.92 -4.78 -7.54
C GLN A 39 -30.33 -5.56 -6.36
N VAL A 40 -31.16 -5.82 -5.35
CA VAL A 40 -30.80 -6.57 -4.15
C VAL A 40 -31.43 -7.94 -4.19
N PHE A 41 -30.62 -8.99 -4.04
CA PHE A 41 -31.05 -10.36 -3.86
C PHE A 41 -30.61 -10.86 -2.49
N GLN A 42 -31.57 -11.28 -1.65
CA GLN A 42 -31.28 -11.88 -0.34
C GLN A 42 -31.72 -13.35 -0.35
N ALA A 43 -30.83 -14.24 0.08
CA ALA A 43 -31.18 -15.64 0.26
C ALA A 43 -32.15 -15.77 1.47
N PRO A 44 -33.25 -16.52 1.35
CA PRO A 44 -34.19 -16.68 2.46
C PRO A 44 -33.51 -17.35 3.64
N LEU A 45 -33.77 -16.85 4.84
CA LEU A 45 -33.25 -17.44 6.07
C LEU A 45 -34.07 -18.70 6.43
N PRO A 46 -33.43 -19.81 6.82
CA PRO A 46 -34.11 -20.97 7.39
C PRO A 46 -34.64 -20.64 8.79
N PRO A 47 -35.42 -21.54 9.43
CA PRO A 47 -35.70 -21.45 10.86
C PRO A 47 -34.38 -21.34 11.64
N LEU A 48 -34.20 -20.24 12.37
CA LEU A 48 -32.96 -19.92 13.05
C LEU A 48 -32.97 -20.45 14.50
N PRO A 49 -31.80 -20.79 15.06
CA PRO A 49 -31.68 -21.19 16.47
C PRO A 49 -32.20 -20.10 17.41
N GLU A 50 -32.87 -20.52 18.49
CA GLU A 50 -33.19 -19.64 19.61
C GLU A 50 -31.89 -19.22 20.34
N GLY A 51 -31.84 -18.02 20.93
CA GLY A 51 -30.64 -17.57 21.67
C GLY A 51 -30.21 -16.12 21.45
N GLY A 52 -31.00 -15.30 20.76
CA GLY A 52 -30.73 -13.86 20.62
C GLY A 52 -29.56 -13.51 19.69
N HIS A 53 -28.96 -14.49 19.02
CA HIS A 53 -27.99 -14.27 17.95
C HIS A 53 -28.66 -13.60 16.75
N ARG A 54 -27.97 -12.63 16.13
CA ARG A 54 -28.48 -11.95 14.94
C ARG A 54 -27.93 -12.60 13.69
N PHE A 55 -28.81 -13.16 12.88
CA PHE A 55 -28.46 -13.69 11.57
C PHE A 55 -28.84 -12.68 10.49
N TYR A 56 -28.02 -12.59 9.45
CA TYR A 56 -28.28 -11.75 8.30
C TYR A 56 -28.27 -12.61 7.03
N PRO A 57 -29.23 -12.44 6.11
CA PRO A 57 -29.26 -13.24 4.89
C PRO A 57 -28.06 -12.93 4.01
N PRO A 58 -27.40 -13.95 3.41
CA PRO A 58 -26.45 -13.74 2.34
C PRO A 58 -27.07 -12.88 1.24
N THR A 59 -26.46 -11.72 0.98
CA THR A 59 -27.04 -10.65 0.17
C THR A 59 -26.13 -10.31 -1.00
N LEU A 60 -26.70 -10.29 -2.19
CA LEU A 60 -26.06 -9.84 -3.43
C LEU A 60 -26.65 -8.50 -3.83
N ILE A 61 -25.80 -7.52 -4.10
CA ILE A 61 -26.20 -6.21 -4.60
C ILE A 61 -25.57 -6.03 -5.97
N SER A 62 -26.35 -5.61 -6.97
CA SER A 62 -25.88 -5.39 -8.34
C SER A 62 -26.53 -4.15 -8.95
N GLY A 63 -25.94 -3.61 -10.02
CA GLY A 63 -26.45 -2.37 -10.63
C GLY A 63 -26.27 -1.14 -9.73
N VAL A 64 -25.25 -1.16 -8.88
CA VAL A 64 -24.93 -0.11 -7.92
C VAL A 64 -24.31 1.09 -8.63
N ALA A 65 -24.72 2.31 -8.25
CA ALA A 65 -24.08 3.54 -8.72
C ALA A 65 -22.65 3.67 -8.17
N PRO A 66 -21.66 4.15 -8.94
CA PRO A 66 -20.27 4.30 -8.46
C PRO A 66 -20.10 5.16 -7.21
N THR A 67 -21.04 6.07 -6.94
CA THR A 67 -21.07 6.96 -5.77
C THR A 67 -21.84 6.37 -4.58
N SER A 68 -22.43 5.20 -4.74
CA SER A 68 -23.25 4.56 -3.71
C SER A 68 -22.44 4.34 -2.44
N ARG A 69 -23.10 4.53 -1.29
CA ARG A 69 -22.49 4.33 0.02
C ARG A 69 -21.95 2.91 0.20
N CYS A 70 -22.61 1.90 -0.36
CA CYS A 70 -22.19 0.50 -0.22
C CYS A 70 -20.81 0.18 -0.81
N LEU A 71 -20.29 1.03 -1.70
CA LEU A 71 -18.92 0.92 -2.24
C LEU A 71 -17.90 1.73 -1.43
N ARG A 72 -18.34 2.80 -0.75
CA ARG A 72 -17.46 3.73 0.00
C ARG A 72 -17.32 3.36 1.47
N GLU A 73 -18.34 2.72 2.03
CA GLU A 73 -18.39 2.29 3.42
C GLU A 73 -18.77 0.80 3.45
N PRO A 74 -17.77 -0.11 3.39
CA PRO A 74 -18.03 -1.54 3.46
C PRO A 74 -18.81 -1.88 4.73
N ALA A 75 -20.02 -2.40 4.56
CA ALA A 75 -20.87 -2.77 5.68
C ALA A 75 -20.57 -4.21 6.14
N PRO A 76 -20.62 -4.49 7.46
CA PRO A 76 -20.32 -5.81 7.97
C PRO A 76 -21.43 -6.81 7.61
N GLY A 77 -21.04 -8.08 7.45
CA GLY A 77 -21.96 -9.18 7.18
C GLY A 77 -21.77 -9.82 5.80
N PRO A 78 -22.61 -10.81 5.46
CA PRO A 78 -22.45 -11.61 4.25
C PRO A 78 -22.98 -10.89 2.99
N LEU A 79 -22.36 -9.75 2.67
CA LEU A 79 -22.71 -8.93 1.51
C LEU A 79 -21.71 -9.13 0.37
N LEU A 80 -22.21 -9.26 -0.85
CA LEU A 80 -21.42 -9.22 -2.07
C LEU A 80 -21.97 -8.13 -3.00
N VAL A 81 -21.13 -7.18 -3.39
CA VAL A 81 -21.48 -6.16 -4.37
C VAL A 81 -20.85 -6.51 -5.72
N LEU A 82 -21.67 -6.58 -6.77
CA LEU A 82 -21.21 -6.86 -8.14
C LEU A 82 -21.19 -5.59 -8.97
N LEU A 83 -20.01 -5.30 -9.52
CA LEU A 83 -19.77 -4.21 -10.46
C LEU A 83 -19.32 -4.79 -11.81
N PRO A 84 -20.09 -4.57 -12.89
CA PRO A 84 -19.64 -4.95 -14.22
C PRO A 84 -18.50 -4.03 -14.67
N VAL A 85 -17.49 -4.62 -15.29
CA VAL A 85 -16.36 -3.91 -15.91
C VAL A 85 -16.16 -4.43 -17.32
N ARG A 86 -15.74 -3.57 -18.25
CA ARG A 86 -15.57 -3.88 -19.68
C ARG A 86 -14.23 -4.52 -19.99
N GLY A 87 -13.30 -4.53 -19.04
CA GLY A 87 -12.00 -5.19 -19.19
C GLY A 87 -11.03 -4.86 -18.06
N PRO A 88 -9.79 -5.40 -18.15
CA PRO A 88 -8.78 -5.29 -17.09
C PRO A 88 -8.46 -3.85 -16.67
N SER A 89 -8.33 -2.93 -17.63
CA SER A 89 -8.01 -1.53 -17.32
C SER A 89 -9.10 -0.82 -16.54
N GLU A 90 -10.38 -1.11 -16.83
CA GLU A 90 -11.49 -0.57 -16.05
C GLU A 90 -11.58 -1.24 -14.68
N ALA A 91 -11.32 -2.54 -14.59
CA ALA A 91 -11.26 -3.26 -13.32
C ALA A 91 -10.23 -2.65 -12.36
N VAL A 92 -9.02 -2.35 -12.86
CA VAL A 92 -7.97 -1.69 -12.06
C VAL A 92 -8.41 -0.29 -11.63
N ALA A 93 -9.02 0.49 -12.51
CA ALA A 93 -9.50 1.84 -12.18
C ALA A 93 -10.59 1.82 -11.10
N VAL A 94 -11.54 0.88 -11.20
CA VAL A 94 -12.58 0.66 -10.19
C VAL A 94 -11.95 0.23 -8.87
N ALA A 95 -11.09 -0.78 -8.87
CA ALA A 95 -10.42 -1.27 -7.65
C ALA A 95 -9.57 -0.19 -6.96
N SER A 96 -8.99 0.73 -7.74
CA SER A 96 -8.20 1.85 -7.21
C SER A 96 -9.04 3.00 -6.67
N ALA A 97 -10.31 3.10 -7.08
CA ALA A 97 -11.24 4.11 -6.58
C ALA A 97 -11.98 3.66 -5.30
N LEU A 98 -11.97 2.35 -5.01
CA LEU A 98 -12.57 1.82 -3.80
C LEU A 98 -11.74 2.17 -2.56
N PRO A 99 -12.37 2.32 -1.38
CA PRO A 99 -11.68 2.46 -0.11
C PRO A 99 -10.66 1.34 0.10
N GLN A 100 -9.65 1.63 0.92
CA GLN A 100 -8.46 0.79 1.11
C GLN A 100 -8.84 -0.68 1.35
N THR A 101 -8.52 -1.52 0.36
CA THR A 101 -8.64 -2.97 0.41
C THR A 101 -7.24 -3.56 0.52
N THR A 102 -7.06 -4.55 1.39
CA THR A 102 -5.75 -5.17 1.63
C THR A 102 -5.40 -6.21 0.57
N ALA A 103 -6.41 -6.91 0.06
CA ALA A 103 -6.25 -8.01 -0.88
C ALA A 103 -7.24 -7.96 -2.05
N ALA A 104 -6.87 -8.60 -3.15
CA ALA A 104 -7.71 -8.78 -4.34
C ALA A 104 -7.54 -10.19 -4.92
N ALA A 105 -8.50 -10.63 -5.73
CA ALA A 105 -8.38 -11.86 -6.50
C ALA A 105 -8.69 -11.59 -7.98
N VAL A 106 -7.87 -12.14 -8.88
CA VAL A 106 -8.06 -12.05 -10.33
C VAL A 106 -8.35 -13.45 -10.86
N TRP A 107 -9.51 -13.60 -11.50
CA TRP A 107 -9.89 -14.84 -12.17
C TRP A 107 -9.78 -14.65 -13.69
N ALA A 108 -8.83 -15.34 -14.31
CA ALA A 108 -8.58 -15.26 -15.75
C ALA A 108 -7.96 -16.57 -16.27
N GLN A 109 -8.35 -16.98 -17.48
CA GLN A 109 -7.76 -18.14 -18.17
C GLN A 109 -6.40 -17.82 -18.78
N ASP A 110 -6.23 -16.58 -19.27
CA ASP A 110 -4.98 -16.10 -19.84
C ASP A 110 -4.03 -15.61 -18.73
N ILE A 111 -2.87 -16.25 -18.63
CA ILE A 111 -1.87 -15.94 -17.61
C ILE A 111 -1.27 -14.54 -17.77
N THR A 112 -1.13 -14.04 -19.00
CA THR A 112 -0.62 -12.70 -19.27
C THR A 112 -1.62 -11.65 -18.79
N VAL A 113 -2.92 -11.87 -19.03
CA VAL A 113 -3.97 -10.99 -18.51
C VAL A 113 -4.00 -11.02 -16.97
N ALA A 114 -3.89 -12.21 -16.38
CA ALA A 114 -3.91 -12.38 -14.92
C ALA A 114 -2.74 -11.61 -14.25
N LEU A 115 -1.52 -11.81 -14.76
CA LEU A 115 -0.31 -11.17 -14.24
C LEU A 115 -0.28 -9.66 -14.49
N ASP A 116 -0.64 -9.19 -15.69
CA ASP A 116 -0.70 -7.74 -15.98
C ASP A 116 -1.73 -7.03 -15.07
N THR A 117 -2.90 -7.65 -14.90
CA THR A 117 -3.95 -7.08 -14.03
C THR A 117 -3.47 -7.03 -12.58
N ALA A 118 -2.89 -8.12 -12.07
CA ALA A 118 -2.36 -8.18 -10.71
C ALA A 118 -1.24 -7.16 -10.47
N ASP A 119 -0.38 -6.92 -11.46
CA ASP A 119 0.70 -5.95 -11.30
C ASP A 119 0.21 -4.49 -11.22
N ARG A 120 -0.99 -4.23 -11.72
CA ARG A 120 -1.58 -2.88 -11.78
C ARG A 120 -2.54 -2.60 -10.63
N LEU A 121 -2.94 -3.62 -9.89
CA LEU A 121 -3.81 -3.50 -8.72
C LEU A 121 -3.06 -2.86 -7.54
N PRO A 122 -3.68 -1.93 -6.80
CA PRO A 122 -3.06 -1.25 -5.66
C PRO A 122 -2.96 -2.11 -4.39
N GLN A 123 -3.61 -3.28 -4.36
CA GLN A 123 -3.65 -4.17 -3.20
C GLN A 123 -2.27 -4.79 -2.91
N GLY A 124 -1.99 -5.04 -1.64
CA GLY A 124 -0.72 -5.64 -1.19
C GLY A 124 -0.66 -7.16 -1.41
N LEU A 125 -1.82 -7.81 -1.44
CA LEU A 125 -1.96 -9.23 -1.75
C LEU A 125 -2.90 -9.42 -2.94
N VAL A 126 -2.47 -10.18 -3.95
CA VAL A 126 -3.32 -10.54 -5.09
C VAL A 126 -3.26 -12.03 -5.34
N TRP A 127 -4.40 -12.71 -5.22
CA TRP A 127 -4.54 -14.11 -5.63
C TRP A 127 -4.87 -14.22 -7.12
N LEU A 128 -4.28 -15.21 -7.79
CA LEU A 128 -4.63 -15.56 -9.17
C LEU A 128 -5.40 -16.87 -9.17
N ASN A 129 -6.63 -16.85 -9.69
CA ASN A 129 -7.53 -18.02 -9.75
C ASN A 129 -7.71 -18.75 -8.41
N ALA A 130 -7.67 -18.00 -7.32
CA ALA A 130 -7.86 -18.46 -5.95
C ALA A 130 -8.39 -17.31 -5.08
N LEU A 131 -8.83 -17.63 -3.87
CA LEU A 131 -9.21 -16.66 -2.85
C LEU A 131 -8.92 -17.28 -1.47
N ASP A 132 -8.53 -16.47 -0.50
CA ASP A 132 -8.32 -16.86 0.90
C ASP A 132 -7.31 -18.00 1.12
N LEU A 133 -6.34 -18.16 0.20
CA LEU A 133 -5.17 -18.99 0.42
C LEU A 133 -4.14 -18.18 1.21
N LEU A 134 -4.08 -18.44 2.52
CA LEU A 134 -3.15 -17.79 3.44
C LEU A 134 -2.12 -18.81 3.93
N ASP A 135 -0.85 -18.42 3.87
CA ASP A 135 0.27 -19.20 4.41
C ASP A 135 1.21 -18.25 5.17
N PRO A 136 1.64 -18.60 6.40
CA PRO A 136 2.55 -17.77 7.19
C PRO A 136 3.87 -17.45 6.46
N SER A 137 4.32 -18.34 5.57
CA SER A 137 5.50 -18.11 4.74
C SER A 137 5.21 -17.23 3.55
N GLY A 138 3.98 -17.18 3.01
CA GLY A 138 3.63 -16.52 1.73
C GLY A 138 3.93 -15.02 1.60
N GLY A 139 4.43 -14.38 2.65
CA GLY A 139 4.73 -12.96 2.71
C GLY A 139 3.56 -12.16 3.27
N CYS A 140 3.86 -11.02 3.87
CA CYS A 140 2.88 -10.15 4.52
C CYS A 140 1.87 -9.61 3.50
N ALA A 141 0.58 -9.81 3.73
CA ALA A 141 -0.51 -9.17 3.00
C ALA A 141 -0.66 -7.69 3.40
N GLY A 142 0.40 -6.90 3.30
CA GLY A 142 0.38 -5.48 3.66
C GLY A 142 0.09 -4.63 2.44
N GLY A 143 -1.17 -4.17 2.31
CA GLY A 143 -1.46 -3.00 1.47
C GLY A 143 -0.68 -1.77 1.96
N ALA A 144 -0.82 -0.64 1.27
CA ALA A 144 -0.07 0.59 1.58
C ALA A 144 -0.21 1.13 3.03
N VAL A 145 -1.08 0.52 3.85
CA VAL A 145 -1.17 0.66 5.30
C VAL A 145 -1.87 -0.60 5.83
N ASP A 146 -1.11 -1.65 6.17
CA ASP A 146 -1.24 -2.35 7.47
C ASP A 146 -0.14 -3.41 7.61
N THR A 147 0.34 -3.55 8.83
CA THR A 147 1.65 -4.08 9.20
C THR A 147 1.46 -5.23 10.18
N ASP A 148 1.26 -6.46 9.71
CA ASP A 148 1.14 -7.58 10.67
C ASP A 148 2.40 -8.43 10.77
N LEU A 149 3.00 -8.88 9.66
CA LEU A 149 4.16 -9.77 9.75
C LEU A 149 5.51 -9.01 9.77
N ASP A 150 5.64 -7.86 9.09
CA ASP A 150 6.83 -7.01 9.24
C ASP A 150 6.86 -6.29 10.60
N GLU A 151 5.70 -6.02 11.20
CA GLU A 151 5.60 -5.50 12.56
C GLU A 151 5.73 -6.60 13.60
N ALA A 152 5.16 -7.79 13.42
CA ALA A 152 5.45 -8.94 14.28
C ALA A 152 6.93 -9.34 14.22
N LEU A 153 7.57 -9.30 13.06
CA LEU A 153 9.02 -9.52 12.95
C LEU A 153 9.80 -8.34 13.55
N ARG A 154 9.30 -7.10 13.50
CA ARG A 154 9.90 -5.96 14.23
C ARG A 154 9.66 -6.01 15.74
N GLU A 155 8.56 -6.57 16.21
CA GLU A 155 8.18 -6.61 17.61
C GLU A 155 8.81 -7.80 18.32
N PHE A 156 8.80 -8.97 17.67
CA PHE A 156 9.29 -10.23 18.23
C PHE A 156 10.68 -10.64 17.72
N GLY A 157 11.13 -10.11 16.58
CA GLY A 157 12.41 -10.44 15.94
C GLY A 157 13.44 -9.30 15.88
N CYS A 158 13.04 -8.05 16.15
CA CYS A 158 13.96 -6.93 16.17
C CYS A 158 14.67 -6.89 17.52
N PRO A 159 16.00 -6.97 17.54
CA PRO A 159 16.71 -6.84 18.80
C PRO A 159 16.44 -5.46 19.44
N PRO A 160 16.48 -5.34 20.78
CA PRO A 160 16.04 -4.13 21.49
C PRO A 160 16.71 -2.82 21.04
N TRP A 161 17.88 -2.89 20.43
CA TRP A 161 18.63 -1.73 19.92
C TRP A 161 18.24 -1.27 18.50
N GLU A 162 17.45 -2.07 17.77
CA GLU A 162 16.89 -1.72 16.45
C GLU A 162 15.39 -1.39 16.52
N GLN A 163 14.76 -1.52 17.69
CA GLN A 163 13.39 -1.07 17.89
C GLN A 163 13.32 0.45 17.72
N PRO A 164 12.46 0.98 16.83
CA PRO A 164 12.27 2.41 16.74
C PRO A 164 11.76 2.95 18.09
N PRO A 165 12.17 4.17 18.50
CA PRO A 165 11.66 4.77 19.72
C PRO A 165 10.13 4.81 19.66
N LYS A 166 9.46 4.37 20.74
CA LYS A 166 8.01 4.49 20.85
C LYS A 166 7.65 5.97 20.72
N VAL A 167 6.81 6.28 19.73
CA VAL A 167 6.24 7.60 19.57
C VAL A 167 4.88 7.55 20.25
N ASP A 168 4.79 8.13 21.45
CA ASP A 168 3.59 8.04 22.30
C ASP A 168 2.39 8.85 21.75
N GLU A 169 2.63 9.74 20.78
CA GLU A 169 1.61 10.53 20.08
C GLU A 169 1.88 10.49 18.55
N PRO A 170 0.83 10.43 17.70
CA PRO A 170 1.03 10.54 16.26
C PRO A 170 1.76 11.85 15.96
N LEU A 171 2.90 11.76 15.25
CA LEU A 171 3.68 12.94 14.87
C LEU A 171 2.77 13.89 14.09
N SER A 172 2.48 15.06 14.66
CA SER A 172 1.84 16.15 13.94
C SER A 172 2.68 16.46 12.70
N PRO A 173 2.08 16.54 11.49
CA PRO A 173 2.84 16.86 10.30
C PRO A 173 3.52 18.21 10.50
N LEU A 174 4.86 18.23 10.40
CA LEU A 174 5.64 19.46 10.56
C LEU A 174 5.27 20.51 9.50
N VAL A 175 4.89 20.04 8.30
CA VAL A 175 4.40 20.84 7.18
C VAL A 175 3.41 19.99 6.38
N THR A 176 2.31 20.59 5.90
CA THR A 176 1.39 19.95 4.95
C THR A 176 1.71 20.43 3.52
N VAL A 177 1.51 19.55 2.53
CA VAL A 177 1.78 19.84 1.10
C VAL A 177 1.00 21.06 0.60
N ASP A 178 -0.11 21.40 1.27
CA ASP A 178 -1.00 22.49 0.93
C ASP A 178 -0.77 23.74 1.79
N ASP A 179 0.36 23.87 2.49
CA ASP A 179 0.70 25.09 3.22
C ASP A 179 0.93 26.25 2.22
N PRO A 180 0.05 27.27 2.18
CA PRO A 180 0.20 28.40 1.27
C PRO A 180 1.44 29.26 1.56
N GLY A 181 2.16 29.00 2.67
CA GLY A 181 3.38 29.70 3.07
C GLY A 181 4.67 29.27 2.36
N ASP A 182 4.71 28.15 1.63
CA ASP A 182 5.93 27.67 0.95
C ASP A 182 5.69 27.19 -0.51
N PRO A 183 5.68 28.13 -1.49
CA PRO A 183 5.47 27.79 -2.90
C PRO A 183 6.60 26.92 -3.50
N GLU A 184 7.80 26.96 -2.92
CA GLU A 184 8.93 26.14 -3.38
C GLU A 184 8.71 24.66 -3.00
N LEU A 185 8.21 24.41 -1.79
CA LEU A 185 7.84 23.07 -1.36
C LEU A 185 6.73 22.49 -2.24
N ALA A 186 5.68 23.28 -2.52
CA ALA A 186 4.59 22.84 -3.40
C ALA A 186 5.10 22.48 -4.80
N GLN A 187 6.01 23.29 -5.37
CA GLN A 187 6.65 23.01 -6.65
C GLN A 187 7.51 21.74 -6.60
N ALA A 188 8.30 21.54 -5.54
CA ALA A 188 9.12 20.36 -5.36
C ALA A 188 8.28 19.08 -5.25
N VAL A 189 7.18 19.12 -4.50
CA VAL A 189 6.24 18.01 -4.39
C VAL A 189 5.56 17.73 -5.73
N ALA A 190 5.14 18.76 -6.48
CA ALA A 190 4.57 18.59 -7.81
C ALA A 190 5.55 17.93 -8.78
N ALA A 191 6.81 18.36 -8.79
CA ALA A 191 7.87 17.76 -9.60
C ALA A 191 8.13 16.29 -9.20
N ALA A 192 8.21 16.00 -7.90
CA ALA A 192 8.40 14.64 -7.40
C ALA A 192 7.22 13.73 -7.77
N ARG A 193 5.97 14.20 -7.63
CA ARG A 193 4.77 13.47 -8.04
C ARG A 193 4.74 13.21 -9.55
N GLY A 194 5.17 14.17 -10.36
CA GLY A 194 5.29 14.00 -11.82
C GLY A 194 6.35 12.97 -12.22
N ALA A 195 7.48 12.91 -11.49
CA ALA A 195 8.59 12.00 -11.77
C ALA A 195 8.37 10.57 -11.24
N ALA A 196 7.65 10.41 -10.13
CA ALA A 196 7.53 9.14 -9.41
C ALA A 196 7.06 7.95 -10.27
N PRO A 197 6.04 8.08 -11.15
CA PRO A 197 5.61 6.96 -12.00
C PRO A 197 6.71 6.50 -12.97
N GLY A 198 7.47 7.44 -13.53
CA GLY A 198 8.56 7.14 -14.47
C GLY A 198 9.76 6.55 -13.75
N TRP A 199 10.19 7.17 -12.66
CA TRP A 199 11.34 6.74 -11.86
C TRP A 199 11.12 5.37 -11.21
N GLY A 200 9.95 5.15 -10.60
CA GLY A 200 9.62 3.90 -9.91
C GLY A 200 9.56 2.68 -10.83
N ARG A 201 9.22 2.88 -12.11
CA ARG A 201 9.17 1.81 -13.13
C ARG A 201 10.51 1.44 -13.73
N LEU A 202 11.55 2.24 -13.52
CA LEU A 202 12.87 1.94 -14.07
C LEU A 202 13.40 0.63 -13.47
N PRO A 203 14.03 -0.26 -14.26
CA PRO A 203 14.74 -1.40 -13.73
C PRO A 203 15.81 -0.98 -12.71
N GLY A 204 16.09 -1.85 -11.74
CA GLY A 204 17.10 -1.58 -10.70
C GLY A 204 18.47 -1.20 -11.29
N ALA A 205 18.90 -1.86 -12.37
CA ALA A 205 20.13 -1.53 -13.09
C ALA A 205 20.14 -0.11 -13.69
N SER A 206 19.01 0.35 -14.23
CA SER A 206 18.87 1.71 -14.75
C SER A 206 18.96 2.74 -13.63
N ARG A 207 18.33 2.49 -12.48
CA ARG A 207 18.46 3.36 -11.30
C ARG A 207 19.89 3.35 -10.76
N ALA A 208 20.53 2.17 -10.68
CA ALA A 208 21.93 2.04 -10.26
C ALA A 208 22.90 2.84 -11.13
N ARG A 209 22.68 2.85 -12.46
CA ARG A 209 23.46 3.68 -13.38
C ARG A 209 23.36 5.16 -13.01
N VAL A 210 22.16 5.68 -12.80
CA VAL A 210 21.95 7.09 -12.41
C VAL A 210 22.64 7.40 -11.09
N LEU A 211 22.58 6.50 -10.10
CA LEU A 211 23.27 6.69 -8.81
C LEU A 211 24.80 6.71 -8.95
N ARG A 212 25.37 5.90 -9.85
CA ARG A 212 26.81 5.92 -10.15
C ARG A 212 27.21 7.20 -10.89
N GLU A 213 26.39 7.68 -11.82
CA GLU A 213 26.60 8.95 -12.52
C GLU A 213 26.58 10.13 -11.52
N ALA A 214 25.62 10.15 -10.59
CA ALA A 214 25.58 11.13 -9.49
C ALA A 214 26.83 11.04 -8.59
N SER A 215 27.25 9.83 -8.24
CA SER A 215 28.47 9.57 -7.45
C SER A 215 29.74 10.07 -8.15
N ALA A 216 29.82 9.94 -9.48
CA ALA A 216 30.92 10.43 -10.30
C ALA A 216 30.92 11.95 -10.41
N ALA A 217 29.75 12.59 -10.58
CA ALA A 217 29.62 14.04 -10.63
C ALA A 217 30.11 14.71 -9.34
N LEU A 218 29.87 14.08 -8.18
CA LEU A 218 30.40 14.54 -6.88
C LEU A 218 31.94 14.51 -6.80
N ARG A 219 32.63 13.66 -7.59
CA ARG A 219 34.12 13.68 -7.68
C ARG A 219 34.66 14.92 -8.38
N GLY A 220 33.84 15.55 -9.24
CA GLY A 220 34.26 16.61 -10.16
C GLY A 220 34.34 18.01 -9.55
N GLY A 221 33.99 18.21 -8.27
CA GLY A 221 34.21 19.47 -7.55
C GLY A 221 33.32 20.66 -7.94
N HIS A 222 32.22 20.44 -8.67
CA HIS A 222 31.22 21.49 -8.92
C HIS A 222 29.99 21.28 -8.03
N GLY A 223 29.90 22.05 -6.94
CA GLY A 223 28.67 22.17 -6.14
C GLY A 223 28.57 21.31 -4.88
N THR A 224 29.63 20.64 -4.43
CA THR A 224 29.63 20.09 -3.07
C THR A 224 29.58 21.24 -2.07
N PRO A 225 28.58 21.30 -1.16
CA PRO A 225 28.62 22.24 -0.05
C PRO A 225 29.97 22.09 0.63
N LYS A 226 30.66 23.19 0.93
CA LYS A 226 32.03 23.17 1.48
C LYS A 226 32.16 22.32 2.75
N ASP A 227 31.03 21.99 3.38
CA ASP A 227 30.92 21.21 4.62
C ASP A 227 29.98 19.98 4.50
N GLY A 228 29.52 19.60 3.30
CA GLY A 228 28.43 18.63 3.13
C GLY A 228 28.85 17.16 2.92
N ASP A 229 29.95 16.92 2.22
CA ASP A 229 30.48 15.56 2.00
C ASP A 229 32.02 15.53 2.02
N SER A 230 32.62 16.25 2.97
CA SER A 230 34.08 16.33 3.10
C SER A 230 34.74 14.96 3.31
N ASP A 231 33.99 13.98 3.83
CA ASP A 231 34.43 12.60 4.04
C ASP A 231 34.04 11.63 2.90
N GLY A 232 33.32 12.06 1.85
CA GLY A 232 32.87 11.16 0.77
C GLY A 232 31.81 10.13 1.18
N SER A 233 31.13 10.38 2.29
CA SER A 233 30.03 9.58 2.85
C SER A 233 28.86 9.41 1.88
N LEU A 234 28.36 10.50 1.27
CA LEU A 234 27.26 10.47 0.30
C LEU A 234 27.69 9.69 -0.95
N GLN A 235 28.92 9.91 -1.39
CA GLN A 235 29.46 9.16 -2.52
C GLN A 235 29.45 7.65 -2.27
N ARG A 236 29.95 7.22 -1.11
CA ARG A 236 29.95 5.80 -0.72
C ARG A 236 28.53 5.26 -0.59
N ALA A 237 27.61 6.04 -0.05
CA ALA A 237 26.20 5.65 0.07
C ALA A 237 25.55 5.46 -1.31
N LEU A 238 25.78 6.37 -2.27
CA LEU A 238 25.32 6.22 -3.66
C LEU A 238 25.84 4.93 -4.31
N LEU A 239 27.13 4.63 -4.17
CA LEU A 239 27.72 3.40 -4.73
C LEU A 239 27.20 2.14 -4.03
N ARG A 240 27.04 2.17 -2.70
CA ARG A 240 26.47 1.07 -1.91
C ARG A 240 25.07 0.73 -2.38
N TRP A 241 24.20 1.73 -2.50
CA TRP A 241 22.82 1.55 -2.91
C TRP A 241 22.65 1.23 -4.40
N ALA A 242 23.54 1.74 -5.26
CA ALA A 242 23.63 1.30 -6.65
C ALA A 242 23.92 -0.19 -6.78
N ALA A 243 24.87 -0.71 -5.98
CA ALA A 243 25.17 -2.14 -5.94
C ALA A 243 24.03 -2.96 -5.31
N HIS A 244 23.33 -2.41 -4.30
CA HIS A 244 22.21 -3.07 -3.64
C HIS A 244 21.02 -3.25 -4.60
N VAL A 245 20.58 -2.19 -5.28
CA VAL A 245 19.36 -2.22 -6.09
C VAL A 245 19.46 -3.17 -7.30
N GLU A 246 20.66 -3.40 -7.84
CA GLU A 246 20.87 -4.39 -8.90
C GLU A 246 20.59 -5.83 -8.45
N ARG A 247 20.64 -6.08 -7.15
CA ARG A 247 20.43 -7.40 -6.53
C ARG A 247 19.16 -7.46 -5.69
N ALA A 248 18.52 -6.32 -5.44
CA ALA A 248 17.30 -6.22 -4.67
C ALA A 248 16.13 -6.78 -5.51
N GLY A 249 15.90 -8.08 -5.36
CA GLY A 249 14.80 -8.79 -5.98
C GLY A 249 13.62 -9.01 -5.03
N GLY A 250 12.58 -9.62 -5.59
CA GLY A 250 11.51 -10.25 -4.84
C GLY A 250 11.90 -11.60 -4.25
N ALA A 251 10.95 -12.24 -3.57
CA ALA A 251 11.07 -13.62 -3.11
C ALA A 251 10.03 -14.50 -3.79
N VAL A 252 10.33 -15.79 -3.93
CA VAL A 252 9.37 -16.81 -4.36
C VAL A 252 9.29 -17.84 -3.25
N GLN A 253 8.08 -18.12 -2.78
CA GLN A 253 7.84 -19.05 -1.68
C GLN A 253 6.84 -20.11 -2.13
N GLU A 254 7.06 -21.35 -1.73
CA GLU A 254 6.11 -22.44 -1.97
C GLU A 254 5.02 -22.35 -0.91
N VAL A 255 3.76 -22.37 -1.36
CA VAL A 255 2.58 -22.27 -0.48
C VAL A 255 1.57 -23.34 -0.89
N PRO A 256 0.62 -23.72 -0.03
CA PRO A 256 -0.44 -24.63 -0.39
C PRO A 256 -1.16 -24.18 -1.67
N GLY A 257 -1.24 -25.08 -2.65
CA GLY A 257 -1.86 -24.80 -3.94
C GLY A 257 -1.00 -24.05 -4.97
N GLY A 258 0.24 -23.66 -4.66
CA GLY A 258 1.12 -23.05 -5.65
C GLY A 258 2.35 -22.34 -5.09
N ARG A 259 2.58 -21.11 -5.56
CA ARG A 259 3.72 -20.26 -5.17
C ARG A 259 3.25 -18.84 -4.90
N ALA A 260 3.81 -18.22 -3.87
CA ALA A 260 3.68 -16.80 -3.60
C ALA A 260 4.88 -16.05 -4.20
N LEU A 261 4.60 -15.04 -5.01
CA LEU A 261 5.61 -14.12 -5.56
C LEU A 261 5.53 -12.81 -4.76
N VAL A 262 6.59 -12.52 -4.00
CA VAL A 262 6.71 -11.29 -3.22
C VAL A 262 7.50 -10.28 -4.05
N THR A 263 6.84 -9.23 -4.53
CA THR A 263 7.48 -8.12 -5.25
C THR A 263 7.58 -6.88 -4.37
N ARG A 264 8.62 -6.07 -4.56
CA ARG A 264 8.75 -4.78 -3.89
C ARG A 264 8.35 -3.65 -4.83
N ARG A 265 7.42 -2.80 -4.39
CA ARG A 265 7.01 -1.59 -5.11
C ARG A 265 7.49 -0.33 -4.38
N PRO A 266 7.84 0.74 -5.10
CA PRO A 266 8.14 2.03 -4.47
C PRO A 266 6.88 2.57 -3.78
N LEU A 267 7.07 3.23 -2.64
CA LEU A 267 6.04 3.96 -1.91
C LEU A 267 5.63 5.26 -2.64
N GLY A 268 6.48 5.77 -3.52
CA GLY A 268 6.18 6.93 -4.35
C GLY A 268 7.01 8.15 -3.95
N VAL A 269 6.36 9.19 -3.43
CA VAL A 269 7.03 10.44 -3.02
C VAL A 269 7.23 10.46 -1.50
N MET A 270 8.47 10.64 -1.06
CA MET A 270 8.84 10.74 0.35
C MET A 270 9.33 12.14 0.70
N GLY A 271 8.84 12.70 1.81
CA GLY A 271 9.38 13.91 2.43
C GLY A 271 10.45 13.55 3.45
N VAL A 272 11.61 14.22 3.40
CA VAL A 272 12.68 14.07 4.40
C VAL A 272 12.99 15.43 5.00
N ALA A 273 12.73 15.59 6.30
CA ALA A 273 13.17 16.78 7.03
C ALA A 273 14.67 16.65 7.33
N TRP A 274 15.46 17.56 6.79
CA TRP A 274 16.90 17.65 7.02
C TRP A 274 17.19 18.55 8.22
N GLY A 275 17.94 18.08 9.22
CA GLY A 275 18.40 18.90 10.35
C GLY A 275 19.92 18.82 10.54
N TRP A 276 20.58 19.97 10.73
CA TRP A 276 21.98 20.00 11.17
C TRP A 276 22.09 19.42 12.59
N PRO A 277 23.14 18.62 12.93
CA PRO A 277 24.35 18.31 12.17
C PRO A 277 24.35 16.92 11.51
N ARG A 278 23.19 16.27 11.30
CA ARG A 278 23.20 14.82 11.06
C ARG A 278 23.44 14.44 9.58
N PRO A 279 24.53 13.71 9.26
CA PRO A 279 24.74 13.12 7.93
C PRO A 279 23.73 12.00 7.59
N LEU A 280 22.89 11.57 8.54
CA LEU A 280 21.91 10.50 8.35
C LEU A 280 20.97 10.76 7.16
N ALA A 281 20.55 12.00 6.94
CA ALA A 281 19.69 12.31 5.81
C ALA A 281 20.43 12.20 4.46
N LEU A 282 21.78 12.26 4.42
CA LEU A 282 22.57 12.00 3.21
C LEU A 282 22.71 10.49 2.95
N GLU A 283 22.59 9.66 3.98
CA GLU A 283 22.58 8.20 3.82
C GLU A 283 21.19 7.68 3.38
N LEU A 284 20.12 8.34 3.81
CA LEU A 284 18.75 8.00 3.44
C LEU A 284 18.46 8.34 1.97
N LEU A 285 18.97 9.47 1.48
CA LEU A 285 18.66 9.95 0.13
C LEU A 285 19.01 8.91 -0.97
N PRO A 286 20.21 8.30 -1.01
CA PRO A 286 20.52 7.22 -1.93
C PRO A 286 19.62 5.99 -1.79
N ALA A 287 19.21 5.64 -0.56
CA ALA A 287 18.32 4.51 -0.31
C ALA A 287 16.95 4.73 -0.93
N VAL A 288 16.36 5.89 -0.68
CA VAL A 288 15.04 6.30 -1.18
C VAL A 288 15.03 6.27 -2.71
N LEU A 289 16.04 6.88 -3.35
CA LEU A 289 16.19 6.91 -4.80
C LEU A 289 16.41 5.51 -5.39
N ALA A 290 17.30 4.71 -4.79
CA ALA A 290 17.59 3.35 -5.24
C ALA A 290 16.35 2.46 -5.24
N LEU A 291 15.49 2.60 -4.23
CA LEU A 291 14.24 1.84 -4.12
C LEU A 291 13.12 2.35 -5.03
N GLY A 292 13.39 3.31 -5.92
CA GLY A 292 12.45 3.80 -6.93
C GLY A 292 11.49 4.88 -6.43
N ASN A 293 11.76 5.46 -5.24
CA ASN A 293 10.98 6.57 -4.72
C ASN A 293 11.56 7.90 -5.20
N CYS A 294 10.71 8.92 -5.25
CA CYS A 294 11.13 10.31 -5.34
C CYS A 294 11.19 10.91 -3.94
N VAL A 295 12.04 11.92 -3.77
CA VAL A 295 12.35 12.50 -2.46
C VAL A 295 12.27 14.02 -2.52
N VAL A 296 11.62 14.60 -1.52
CA VAL A 296 11.58 16.04 -1.29
C VAL A 296 12.27 16.30 0.04
N VAL A 297 13.36 17.06 0.00
CA VAL A 297 14.15 17.38 1.19
C VAL A 297 13.75 18.76 1.69
N VAL A 298 13.25 18.83 2.92
CA VAL A 298 12.84 20.08 3.58
C VAL A 298 13.89 20.49 4.60
N ALA A 299 14.41 21.71 4.49
CA ALA A 299 15.31 22.27 5.49
C ALA A 299 14.53 22.83 6.69
N PRO A 300 15.07 22.84 7.92
CA PRO A 300 14.36 23.34 9.07
C PRO A 300 14.25 24.88 8.98
N PRO A 301 13.14 25.47 9.43
CA PRO A 301 13.02 26.93 9.52
C PRO A 301 14.09 27.49 10.46
N GLY A 302 14.88 28.46 9.98
CA GLY A 302 15.91 29.16 10.75
C GLY A 302 17.30 28.50 10.80
N GLY A 303 17.51 27.36 10.12
CA GLY A 303 18.83 26.72 10.04
C GLY A 303 19.67 27.25 8.88
N VAL A 304 20.85 27.84 9.16
CA VAL A 304 21.90 28.04 8.15
C VAL A 304 22.52 26.67 7.83
N GLY A 305 21.83 25.90 6.98
CA GLY A 305 22.23 24.55 6.59
C GLY A 305 22.66 24.47 5.12
N PRO A 306 23.42 23.43 4.74
CA PRO A 306 23.92 23.24 3.36
C PRO A 306 22.82 23.16 2.29
N ALA A 307 21.56 22.93 2.66
CA ALA A 307 20.41 23.03 1.74
C ALA A 307 20.22 24.42 1.14
N GLN A 308 20.61 25.51 1.83
CA GLN A 308 20.65 26.85 1.23
C GLN A 308 21.82 27.04 0.25
N GLN A 309 22.89 26.24 0.36
CA GLN A 309 24.02 26.29 -0.58
C GLN A 309 23.76 25.55 -1.89
N LEU A 310 22.85 24.56 -1.89
CA LEU A 310 22.35 23.90 -3.11
C LEU A 310 21.40 24.79 -3.94
N ARG A 311 20.95 25.95 -3.40
CA ARG A 311 20.10 26.93 -4.11
C ARG A 311 20.89 27.86 -5.04
N LYS A 312 22.22 27.80 -5.04
CA LYS A 312 23.11 28.59 -5.93
C LYS A 312 23.83 27.68 -6.89
#